data_AF-A0A0Q6WCP5-F1
#
_entry.id   AF-A0A0Q6WCP5-F1
#
_cell.length_a   1.000
_cell.length_b   1.000
_cell.length_c   1.000
_cell.angle_alpha   90.00
_cell.angle_beta   90.00
_cell.angle_gamma   90.00
#
_symmetry.space_group_name_H-M   'P 1'
#
loop_
_entity.id
_entity.type
_entity.pdbx_description
1 polymer ?
#
loop_
_entity_poly.entity_id
_entity_poly.type
_entity_poly.pdbx_seq_one_letter_code
_entity_poly.pdbx_strand_id
1 'polypeptide(L)'
;MKIPCSSCQALIMTETAARTGGLCMPCKSGTRADMEASKLAAKRERELDATDPFRIYWRELVDRVHGPSAGYSELSDSEWQYWAVGCVSGEVYNGGFHQYFHNSSGATYSAALDGFKAMGALKSLLLLQKAKQMIFGFADVPEDSCARRTMLVAAESDSLWQRLDELDKQFWEDPDNLAVLSEQFAISCNLVKLAGSNVT
;
A
#
# COMPACT_ATOMS: atom_id res chain seq x y z
N MET A 1 -12.70 -44.97 3.58
CA MET A 1 -13.05 -44.72 2.17
C MET A 1 -13.37 -43.23 2.00
N LYS A 2 -13.15 -42.61 0.83
CA LYS A 2 -13.54 -41.22 0.57
C LYS A 2 -14.77 -41.18 -0.33
N ILE A 3 -15.72 -40.29 -0.02
CA ILE A 3 -16.95 -40.06 -0.79
C ILE A 3 -17.13 -38.55 -1.04
N PRO A 4 -17.82 -38.13 -2.10
CA PRO A 4 -18.02 -36.71 -2.38
C PRO A 4 -18.97 -36.06 -1.38
N CYS A 5 -18.66 -34.83 -0.99
CA CYS A 5 -19.58 -33.95 -0.26
C CYS A 5 -20.84 -33.69 -1.10
N SER A 6 -22.02 -33.83 -0.50
CA SER A 6 -23.30 -33.65 -1.20
C SER A 6 -23.53 -32.24 -1.76
N SER A 7 -22.84 -31.23 -1.23
CA SER A 7 -22.97 -29.83 -1.66
C SER A 7 -21.87 -29.40 -2.65
N CYS A 8 -20.59 -29.61 -2.33
CA CYS A 8 -19.46 -29.09 -3.13
C CYS A 8 -18.63 -30.17 -3.84
N GLN A 9 -19.03 -31.45 -3.75
CA GLN A 9 -18.35 -32.59 -4.36
C GLN A 9 -16.91 -32.86 -3.87
N ALA A 10 -16.38 -32.06 -2.93
CA ALA A 10 -15.08 -32.32 -2.32
C ALA A 10 -15.06 -33.69 -1.64
N LEU A 11 -14.00 -34.47 -1.87
CA LEU A 11 -13.84 -35.81 -1.29
C LEU A 11 -13.63 -35.72 0.23
N ILE A 12 -14.50 -36.36 1.00
CA ILE A 12 -14.47 -36.43 2.47
C ILE A 12 -14.42 -37.88 2.94
N MET A 13 -13.88 -38.09 4.14
CA MET A 13 -13.87 -39.41 4.76
C MET A 13 -15.29 -39.88 5.06
N THR A 14 -15.54 -41.18 4.92
CA THR A 14 -16.83 -41.80 5.25
C THR A 14 -17.28 -41.50 6.68
N GLU A 15 -16.38 -41.47 7.67
CA GLU A 15 -16.75 -41.09 9.05
C GLU A 15 -17.18 -39.61 9.14
N THR A 16 -16.55 -38.74 8.36
CA THR A 16 -16.93 -37.32 8.30
C THR A 16 -18.33 -37.19 7.74
N ALA A 17 -18.60 -37.80 6.58
CA ALA A 17 -19.91 -37.79 5.95
C ALA A 17 -21.02 -38.30 6.89
N ALA A 18 -20.76 -39.37 7.64
CA ALA A 18 -21.72 -39.89 8.63
C ALA A 18 -22.03 -38.86 9.74
N ARG A 19 -21.03 -38.13 10.24
CA ARG A 19 -21.19 -37.11 11.31
C ARG A 19 -21.81 -35.79 10.83
N THR A 20 -21.73 -35.50 9.54
CA THR A 20 -22.09 -34.19 8.97
C THR A 20 -23.28 -34.24 8.01
N GLY A 21 -23.94 -35.40 7.88
CA GLY A 21 -25.06 -35.57 6.94
C GLY A 21 -24.62 -35.50 5.47
N GLY A 22 -23.43 -36.01 5.15
CA GLY A 22 -22.88 -36.01 3.79
C GLY A 22 -22.14 -34.74 3.39
N LEU A 23 -21.99 -33.76 4.30
CA LEU A 23 -21.33 -32.49 4.01
C LEU A 23 -19.86 -32.47 4.44
N CYS A 24 -18.99 -31.79 3.72
CA CYS A 24 -17.67 -31.45 4.25
C CYS A 24 -17.77 -30.42 5.38
N MET A 25 -16.75 -30.33 6.24
CA MET A 25 -16.76 -29.37 7.35
C MET A 25 -17.02 -27.92 6.89
N PRO A 26 -16.38 -27.39 5.81
CA PRO A 26 -16.71 -26.06 5.29
C PRO A 26 -18.14 -25.86 4.79
N CYS A 27 -18.76 -26.88 4.19
CA CYS A 27 -20.17 -26.79 3.79
C CYS A 27 -21.08 -26.83 5.01
N LYS A 28 -20.75 -27.64 6.01
CA LYS A 28 -21.50 -27.71 7.27
C LYS A 28 -21.40 -26.40 8.07
N SER A 29 -20.24 -25.74 8.07
CA SER A 29 -20.03 -24.44 8.74
C SER A 29 -20.44 -23.23 7.90
N GLY A 30 -20.93 -23.42 6.67
CA GLY A 30 -21.31 -22.33 5.76
C GLY A 30 -20.15 -21.55 5.15
N THR A 31 -18.89 -21.91 5.41
CA THR A 31 -17.70 -21.16 4.98
C THR A 31 -17.16 -21.57 3.60
N ARG A 32 -17.73 -22.62 2.98
CA ARG A 32 -17.24 -23.13 1.68
C ARG A 32 -17.21 -22.04 0.60
N ALA A 33 -18.26 -21.25 0.47
CA ALA A 33 -18.35 -20.22 -0.56
C ALA A 33 -17.26 -19.17 -0.38
N ASP A 34 -17.09 -18.67 0.85
CA ASP A 34 -16.06 -17.67 1.18
C ASP A 34 -14.65 -18.19 0.93
N MET A 35 -14.39 -19.47 1.25
CA MET A 35 -13.11 -20.10 0.97
C MET A 35 -12.78 -20.15 -0.52
N GLU A 36 -13.74 -20.54 -1.37
CA GLU A 36 -13.52 -20.58 -2.81
C GLU A 36 -13.41 -19.18 -3.41
N ALA A 37 -14.20 -18.21 -2.92
CA ALA A 37 -14.08 -16.81 -3.30
C ALA A 37 -12.71 -16.24 -2.93
N SER A 38 -12.20 -16.56 -1.74
CA SER A 38 -10.86 -16.16 -1.28
C SER A 38 -9.76 -16.73 -2.14
N LYS A 39 -9.86 -18.01 -2.54
CA LYS A 39 -8.89 -18.62 -3.48
C LYS A 39 -8.93 -17.94 -4.85
N LEU A 40 -10.11 -17.63 -5.36
CA LEU A 40 -10.26 -16.93 -6.64
C LEU A 40 -9.66 -15.53 -6.57
N ALA A 41 -9.92 -14.79 -5.49
CA ALA A 41 -9.32 -13.49 -5.23
C ALA A 41 -7.78 -13.59 -5.16
N ALA A 42 -7.24 -14.53 -4.39
CA ALA A 42 -5.79 -14.74 -4.30
C ALA A 42 -5.16 -15.13 -5.65
N LYS A 43 -5.87 -15.89 -6.49
CA LYS A 43 -5.42 -16.18 -7.86
C LYS A 43 -5.36 -14.91 -8.70
N ARG A 44 -6.39 -14.07 -8.65
CA ARG A 44 -6.43 -12.79 -9.37
C ARG A 44 -5.32 -11.84 -8.92
N GLU A 45 -5.08 -11.71 -7.62
CA GLU A 45 -3.98 -10.88 -7.10
C GLU A 45 -2.62 -11.37 -7.60
N ARG A 46 -2.36 -12.68 -7.59
CA ARG A 46 -1.11 -13.23 -8.14
C ARG A 46 -0.96 -12.97 -9.63
N GLU A 47 -2.06 -13.01 -10.38
CA GLU A 47 -2.06 -12.71 -11.81
C GLU A 47 -1.74 -11.24 -12.06
N LEU A 48 -2.34 -10.32 -11.29
CA LEU A 48 -2.01 -8.90 -11.33
C LEU A 48 -0.55 -8.66 -10.94
N ASP A 49 -0.06 -9.25 -9.86
CA ASP A 49 1.33 -9.11 -9.44
C ASP A 49 2.34 -9.57 -10.51
N ALA A 50 1.92 -10.50 -11.37
CA ALA A 50 2.74 -11.06 -12.45
C ALA A 50 2.58 -10.33 -13.80
N THR A 51 1.51 -9.56 -14.00
CA THR A 51 1.16 -9.01 -15.33
C THR A 51 0.96 -7.50 -15.34
N ASP A 52 0.60 -6.90 -14.21
CA ASP A 52 0.40 -5.47 -14.09
C ASP A 52 1.76 -4.75 -14.11
N PRO A 53 2.01 -3.88 -15.10
CA PRO A 53 3.32 -3.26 -15.28
C PRO A 53 3.69 -2.34 -14.12
N PHE A 54 2.73 -1.70 -13.45
CA PHE A 54 2.97 -0.84 -12.30
C PHE A 54 3.31 -1.64 -11.05
N ARG A 55 2.61 -2.75 -10.80
CA ARG A 55 2.95 -3.66 -9.68
C ARG A 55 4.31 -4.30 -9.85
N ILE A 56 4.65 -4.71 -11.09
CA ILE A 56 5.98 -5.23 -11.43
C ILE A 56 7.04 -4.17 -11.12
N TYR A 57 6.85 -2.96 -11.62
CA TYR A 57 7.80 -1.88 -11.44
C TYR A 57 7.96 -1.44 -9.98
N TRP A 58 6.86 -1.36 -9.22
CA TRP A 58 6.91 -1.10 -7.79
C TRP A 58 7.76 -2.13 -7.05
N ARG A 59 7.60 -3.42 -7.36
CA ARG A 59 8.41 -4.49 -6.76
C ARG A 59 9.89 -4.38 -7.13
N GLU A 60 10.21 -4.03 -8.38
CA GLU A 60 11.59 -3.76 -8.80
C GLU A 60 12.20 -2.59 -8.01
N LEU A 61 11.42 -1.52 -7.74
CA LEU A 61 11.86 -0.42 -6.89
C LEU A 61 12.07 -0.86 -5.43
N VAL A 62 11.16 -1.66 -4.87
CA VAL A 62 11.33 -2.24 -3.51
C VAL A 62 12.65 -3.00 -3.42
N ASP A 63 12.92 -3.87 -4.40
CA ASP A 63 14.13 -4.69 -4.46
C ASP A 63 15.40 -3.82 -4.58
N ARG A 64 15.35 -2.72 -5.35
CA ARG A 64 16.47 -1.77 -5.48
C ARG A 64 16.71 -0.96 -4.22
N VAL A 65 15.65 -0.44 -3.59
CA VAL A 65 15.76 0.39 -2.38
C VAL A 65 16.26 -0.41 -1.18
N HIS A 66 15.82 -1.66 -1.04
CA HIS A 66 16.23 -2.56 0.06
C HIS A 66 17.37 -3.52 -0.31
N GLY A 67 17.86 -3.45 -1.54
CA GLY A 67 18.89 -4.33 -2.07
C GLY A 67 20.30 -4.03 -1.55
N PRO A 68 21.24 -4.98 -1.72
CA PRO A 68 22.62 -4.85 -1.25
C PRO A 68 23.49 -3.89 -2.08
N SER A 69 23.06 -3.49 -3.28
CA SER A 69 23.75 -2.53 -4.14
C SER A 69 23.18 -1.12 -3.95
N ALA A 70 23.98 -0.22 -3.36
CA ALA A 70 23.84 1.25 -3.30
C ALA A 70 22.54 1.90 -2.77
N GLY A 71 21.49 1.15 -2.45
CA GLY A 71 20.24 1.71 -1.90
C GLY A 71 19.60 2.75 -2.81
N TYR A 72 18.85 3.69 -2.25
CA TYR A 72 18.12 4.72 -3.01
C TYR A 72 19.02 5.71 -3.80
N SER A 73 20.35 5.66 -3.67
CA SER A 73 21.28 6.56 -4.36
C SER A 73 21.38 6.34 -5.87
N GLU A 74 20.87 5.21 -6.36
CA GLU A 74 20.78 4.88 -7.79
C GLU A 74 19.41 5.20 -8.41
N LEU A 75 18.48 5.78 -7.65
CA LEU A 75 17.20 6.24 -8.18
C LEU A 75 17.38 7.63 -8.82
N SER A 76 16.81 7.79 -10.01
CA SER A 76 16.59 9.11 -10.60
C SER A 76 15.58 9.93 -9.79
N ASP A 77 15.53 11.24 -9.99
CA ASP A 77 14.60 12.13 -9.28
C ASP A 77 13.14 11.69 -9.43
N SER A 78 12.72 11.29 -10.64
CA SER A 78 11.35 10.82 -10.89
C SER A 78 11.06 9.48 -10.21
N GLU A 79 12.04 8.57 -10.15
CA GLU A 79 11.90 7.32 -9.41
C GLU A 79 11.76 7.57 -7.91
N TRP A 80 12.56 8.52 -7.38
CA TRP A 80 12.52 8.88 -5.97
C TRP A 80 11.20 9.56 -5.59
N GLN A 81 10.69 10.44 -6.45
CA GLN A 81 9.38 11.06 -6.31
C GLN A 81 8.25 10.02 -6.32
N TYR A 82 8.26 9.09 -7.28
CA TYR A 82 7.28 8.02 -7.37
C TYR A 82 7.32 7.11 -6.13
N TRP A 83 8.52 6.70 -5.73
CA TRP A 83 8.74 5.90 -4.52
C TRP A 83 8.21 6.59 -3.26
N ALA A 84 8.58 7.86 -3.06
CA ALA A 84 8.20 8.62 -1.86
C ALA A 84 6.69 8.81 -1.74
N VAL A 85 5.99 9.07 -2.84
CA VAL A 85 4.52 9.14 -2.86
C VAL A 85 3.90 7.78 -2.54
N GLY A 86 4.43 6.69 -3.09
CA GLY A 86 4.01 5.33 -2.76
C GLY A 86 4.19 5.00 -1.27
N CYS A 87 5.30 5.43 -0.66
CA CYS A 87 5.55 5.30 0.78
C CYS A 87 4.51 6.04 1.61
N VAL A 88 4.18 7.30 1.27
CA VAL A 88 3.12 8.05 1.98
C VAL A 88 1.80 7.30 1.86
N SER A 89 1.40 6.93 0.65
CA SER A 89 0.13 6.22 0.41
C SER A 89 0.05 4.93 1.23
N GLY A 90 1.07 4.06 1.13
CA GLY A 90 1.11 2.79 1.86
C GLY A 90 1.05 2.97 3.37
N GLU A 91 1.82 3.91 3.93
CA GLU A 91 1.81 4.14 5.39
C GLU A 91 0.50 4.74 5.87
N VAL A 92 -0.09 5.69 5.13
CA VAL A 92 -1.35 6.34 5.54
C VAL A 92 -2.53 5.39 5.44
N TYR A 93 -2.60 4.53 4.41
CA TYR A 93 -3.62 3.49 4.35
C TYR A 93 -3.44 2.39 5.40
N ASN A 94 -2.21 2.14 5.86
CA ASN A 94 -1.93 1.12 6.87
C ASN A 94 -2.12 1.63 8.31
N GLY A 95 -1.76 2.88 8.61
CA GLY A 95 -1.78 3.42 9.98
C GLY A 95 -1.75 4.95 10.08
N GLY A 96 -2.13 5.66 9.02
CA GLY A 96 -2.26 7.12 9.01
C GLY A 96 -0.93 7.89 8.90
N PHE A 97 -1.04 9.22 8.88
CA PHE A 97 0.12 10.12 8.82
C PHE A 97 1.04 9.96 10.04
N HIS A 98 0.48 9.61 11.21
CA HIS A 98 1.30 9.30 12.38
C HIS A 98 2.26 8.14 12.09
N GLN A 99 1.77 7.04 11.51
CA GLN A 99 2.62 5.90 11.15
C GLN A 99 3.66 6.28 10.09
N TYR A 100 3.27 7.06 9.06
CA TYR A 100 4.21 7.57 8.06
C TYR A 100 5.39 8.31 8.69
N PHE A 101 5.12 9.26 9.59
CA PHE A 101 6.17 10.01 10.27
C PHE A 101 6.89 9.18 11.35
N HIS A 102 6.29 8.15 11.91
CA HIS A 102 6.94 7.28 12.89
C HIS A 102 7.95 6.32 12.23
N ASN A 103 7.59 5.77 11.07
CA ASN A 103 8.37 4.75 10.38
C ASN A 103 9.51 5.35 9.55
N SER A 104 10.42 4.51 9.05
CA SER A 104 11.57 4.95 8.23
C SER A 104 11.14 5.70 6.97
N SER A 105 9.93 5.41 6.47
CA SER A 105 9.28 6.11 5.36
C SER A 105 9.20 7.62 5.56
N GLY A 106 9.14 8.12 6.80
CA GLY A 106 9.14 9.56 7.08
C GLY A 106 10.39 10.31 6.57
N ALA A 107 11.50 9.60 6.33
CA ALA A 107 12.69 10.20 5.71
C ALA A 107 12.44 10.64 4.25
N THR A 108 11.42 10.11 3.59
CA THR A 108 11.08 10.47 2.20
C THR A 108 10.23 11.74 2.11
N TYR A 109 10.00 12.47 3.21
CA TYR A 109 9.09 13.61 3.26
C TYR A 109 9.35 14.66 2.18
N SER A 110 10.60 15.13 2.02
CA SER A 110 10.92 16.15 1.02
C SER A 110 10.59 15.67 -0.40
N ALA A 111 10.96 14.43 -0.73
CA ALA A 111 10.71 13.84 -2.03
C ALA A 111 9.22 13.58 -2.29
N ALA A 112 8.46 13.24 -1.26
CA ALA A 112 7.01 13.10 -1.35
C ALA A 112 6.33 14.44 -1.68
N LEU A 113 6.82 15.56 -1.11
CA LEU A 113 6.32 16.89 -1.49
C LEU A 113 6.53 17.17 -2.97
N ASP A 114 7.70 16.85 -3.49
CA ASP A 114 8.02 17.09 -4.91
C ASP A 114 7.28 16.12 -5.83
N GLY A 115 7.12 14.86 -5.41
CA GLY A 115 6.34 13.87 -6.14
C GLY A 115 4.87 14.25 -6.22
N PHE A 116 4.23 14.64 -5.13
CA PHE A 116 2.83 15.08 -5.18
C PHE A 116 2.66 16.32 -6.07
N LYS A 117 3.59 17.29 -6.02
CA LYS A 117 3.56 18.44 -6.95
C LYS A 117 3.69 18.00 -8.41
N ALA A 118 4.64 17.12 -8.70
CA ALA A 118 4.91 16.64 -10.05
C ALA A 118 3.74 15.83 -10.62
N MET A 119 3.04 15.07 -9.77
CA MET A 119 1.83 14.33 -10.11
C MET A 119 0.57 15.21 -10.19
N GLY A 120 0.61 16.45 -9.71
CA GLY A 120 -0.57 17.32 -9.61
C GLY A 120 -1.54 16.93 -8.47
N ALA A 121 -1.12 16.08 -7.54
CA ALA A 121 -1.89 15.61 -6.38
C ALA A 121 -1.88 16.65 -5.24
N LEU A 122 -2.45 17.83 -5.51
CA LEU A 122 -2.33 19.00 -4.65
C LEU A 122 -3.13 18.90 -3.36
N LYS A 123 -4.22 18.11 -3.32
CA LYS A 123 -5.00 17.93 -2.09
C LYS A 123 -4.28 16.98 -1.14
N SER A 124 -3.74 15.87 -1.65
CA SER A 124 -2.88 14.95 -0.90
C SER A 124 -1.63 15.64 -0.37
N LEU A 125 -1.00 16.50 -1.19
CA LEU A 125 0.12 17.36 -0.77
C LEU A 125 -0.27 18.23 0.44
N LEU A 126 -1.41 18.90 0.36
CA LEU A 126 -1.89 19.78 1.42
C LEU A 126 -2.16 19.01 2.73
N LEU A 127 -2.73 17.80 2.65
CA LEU A 127 -2.95 16.95 3.81
C LEU A 127 -1.63 16.53 4.47
N LEU A 128 -0.65 16.09 3.69
CA LEU A 128 0.69 15.75 4.19
C LEU A 128 1.37 16.95 4.86
N GLN A 129 1.26 18.15 4.27
CA GLN A 129 1.83 19.38 4.85
C GLN A 129 1.13 19.78 6.14
N LYS A 130 -0.20 19.64 6.24
CA LYS A 130 -0.95 19.88 7.47
C LYS A 130 -0.51 18.92 8.57
N ALA A 131 -0.38 17.63 8.27
CA ALA A 131 0.10 16.64 9.22
C ALA A 131 1.52 16.96 9.71
N LYS A 132 2.43 17.32 8.78
CA LYS A 132 3.77 17.80 9.14
C LYS A 132 3.72 19.01 10.07
N GLN A 133 2.91 20.01 9.77
CA GLN A 133 2.80 21.23 10.58
C GLN A 133 2.25 20.93 11.99
N MET A 134 1.33 19.96 12.11
CA MET A 134 0.79 19.56 13.42
C MET A 134 1.84 18.88 14.30
N ILE A 135 2.73 18.09 13.73
CA ILE A 135 3.73 17.30 14.48
C ILE A 135 5.02 18.09 14.70
N PHE A 136 5.55 18.72 13.65
CA PHE A 136 6.88 19.33 13.66
C PHE A 136 6.83 20.87 13.70
N GLY A 137 5.65 21.46 13.54
CA GLY A 137 5.51 22.92 13.40
C GLY A 137 6.38 23.44 12.25
N PHE A 138 7.15 24.49 12.53
CA PHE A 138 8.06 25.11 11.57
C PHE A 138 9.40 24.38 11.41
N ALA A 139 9.71 23.41 12.28
CA ALA A 139 10.94 22.64 12.15
C ALA A 139 10.90 21.73 10.91
N ASP A 140 12.07 21.40 10.37
CA ASP A 140 12.20 20.41 9.30
C ASP A 140 11.85 19.00 9.82
N VAL A 141 11.46 18.11 8.90
CA VAL A 141 11.24 16.69 9.22
C VAL A 141 12.60 15.99 9.19
N PRO A 142 13.11 15.47 10.33
CA PRO A 142 14.40 14.79 10.33
C PRO A 142 14.36 13.50 9.50
N GLU A 143 15.41 13.22 8.74
CA GLU A 143 15.60 11.92 8.08
C GLU A 143 15.86 10.81 9.11
N ASP A 144 16.63 11.12 10.15
CA ASP A 144 16.90 10.19 11.25
C ASP A 144 15.61 9.80 11.97
N SER A 145 15.40 8.49 12.09
CA SER A 145 14.15 7.96 12.65
C SER A 145 14.08 8.11 14.17
N CYS A 146 15.22 8.20 14.88
CA CYS A 146 15.22 8.44 16.31
C CYS A 146 14.79 9.87 16.62
N ALA A 147 15.42 10.85 15.97
CA ALA A 147 15.10 12.27 16.10
C ALA A 147 13.63 12.56 15.77
N ARG A 148 13.13 12.00 14.66
CA ARG A 148 11.73 12.17 14.25
C ARG A 148 10.75 11.59 15.27
N ARG A 149 11.05 10.40 15.83
CA ARG A 149 10.24 9.78 16.89
C ARG A 149 10.25 10.57 18.19
N THR A 150 11.39 11.14 18.57
CA THR A 150 11.46 12.04 19.74
C THR A 150 10.55 13.25 19.58
N MET A 151 10.52 13.86 18.39
CA MET A 151 9.63 15.00 18.11
C MET A 151 8.15 14.60 18.12
N LEU A 152 7.82 13.44 17.54
CA LEU A 152 6.45 12.89 17.59
C LEU A 152 5.97 12.72 19.03
N VAL A 153 6.73 12.03 19.87
CA VAL A 153 6.40 11.82 21.30
C VAL A 153 6.25 13.14 22.04
N ALA A 154 7.08 14.14 21.73
CA ALA A 154 6.98 15.46 22.34
C ALA A 154 5.71 16.23 21.92
N ALA A 155 5.16 15.95 20.74
CA ALA A 155 3.94 16.55 20.23
C ALA A 155 2.66 15.77 20.61
N GLU A 156 2.80 14.53 21.08
CA GLU A 156 1.67 13.64 21.39
C GLU A 156 0.68 14.26 22.38
N SER A 157 -0.59 14.27 21.96
CA SER A 157 -1.73 14.68 22.77
C SER A 157 -3.00 14.12 22.16
N ASP A 158 -4.05 13.96 22.95
CA ASP A 158 -5.37 13.53 22.45
C ASP A 158 -5.89 14.44 21.33
N SER A 159 -5.62 15.75 21.43
CA SER A 159 -5.98 16.73 20.41
C SER A 159 -5.21 16.53 19.11
N LEU A 160 -3.91 16.21 19.18
CA LEU A 160 -3.12 15.88 17.99
C LEU A 160 -3.68 14.62 17.32
N TRP A 161 -3.94 13.56 18.09
CA TRP A 161 -4.48 12.31 17.58
C TRP A 161 -5.80 12.50 16.84
N GLN A 162 -6.74 13.24 17.43
CA GLN A 162 -8.04 13.55 16.79
C GLN A 162 -7.85 14.30 15.47
N ARG A 163 -6.96 15.29 15.44
CA ARG A 163 -6.72 16.10 14.23
C ARG A 163 -5.99 15.32 13.14
N LEU A 164 -5.08 14.41 13.49
CA LEU A 164 -4.42 13.53 12.52
C LEU A 164 -5.43 12.51 11.95
N ASP A 165 -6.28 11.93 12.78
CA ASP A 165 -7.35 11.02 12.33
C ASP A 165 -8.32 11.70 11.34
N GLU A 166 -8.63 13.00 11.54
CA GLU A 166 -9.40 13.78 10.56
C GLU A 166 -8.68 13.95 9.21
N LEU A 167 -7.35 14.10 9.20
CA LEU A 167 -6.56 14.19 7.98
C LEU A 167 -6.44 12.83 7.29
N ASP A 168 -6.27 11.76 8.06
CA ASP A 168 -6.22 10.38 7.56
C ASP A 168 -7.51 10.05 6.80
N LYS A 169 -8.67 10.37 7.40
CA LYS A 169 -9.99 10.21 6.76
C LYS A 169 -10.11 10.99 5.45
N GLN A 170 -9.67 12.25 5.43
CA GLN A 170 -9.66 13.07 4.21
C GLN A 170 -8.71 12.50 3.13
N PHE A 171 -7.62 11.85 3.53
CA PHE A 171 -6.72 11.20 2.59
C PHE A 171 -7.36 9.93 2.02
N TRP A 172 -8.04 9.14 2.86
CA TRP A 172 -8.72 7.91 2.43
C TRP A 172 -9.91 8.14 1.51
N GLU A 173 -10.50 9.34 1.51
CA GLU A 173 -11.48 9.77 0.49
C GLU A 173 -10.88 9.85 -0.93
N ASP A 174 -9.55 9.71 -1.05
CA ASP A 174 -8.77 9.72 -2.28
C ASP A 174 -9.14 10.90 -3.22
N PRO A 175 -9.02 12.15 -2.73
CA PRO A 175 -9.62 13.30 -3.39
C PRO A 175 -8.89 13.72 -4.69
N ASP A 176 -7.72 13.12 -4.96
CA ASP A 176 -6.91 13.32 -6.16
C ASP A 176 -6.89 12.09 -7.09
N ASN A 177 -7.51 10.97 -6.70
CA ASN A 177 -7.37 9.68 -7.39
C ASN A 177 -5.90 9.30 -7.58
N LEU A 178 -5.20 9.16 -6.44
CA LEU A 178 -3.75 9.12 -6.38
C LEU A 178 -3.15 7.94 -7.17
N ALA A 179 -3.86 6.81 -7.23
CA ALA A 179 -3.46 5.67 -8.05
C ALA A 179 -3.34 6.07 -9.53
N VAL A 180 -4.36 6.72 -10.08
CA VAL A 180 -4.38 7.16 -11.49
C VAL A 180 -3.28 8.20 -11.76
N LEU A 181 -3.09 9.18 -10.86
CA LEU A 181 -2.03 10.17 -11.05
C LEU A 181 -0.63 9.55 -10.96
N SER A 182 -0.43 8.58 -10.08
CA SER A 182 0.84 7.86 -9.95
C SER A 182 1.15 7.05 -11.21
N GLU A 183 0.16 6.36 -11.78
CA GLU A 183 0.30 5.64 -13.05
C GLU A 183 0.63 6.60 -14.21
N GLN A 184 -0.10 7.70 -14.34
CA GLN A 184 0.14 8.72 -15.37
C GLN A 184 1.54 9.32 -15.27
N PHE A 185 2.00 9.61 -14.07
CA PHE A 185 3.35 10.09 -13.81
C PHE A 185 4.41 9.05 -14.18
N ALA A 186 4.21 7.80 -13.79
CA ALA A 186 5.14 6.73 -14.12
C ALA A 186 5.25 6.49 -15.64
N ILE A 187 4.14 6.66 -16.38
CA ILE A 187 4.15 6.64 -17.85
C ILE A 187 4.91 7.86 -18.40
N SER A 188 4.59 9.08 -17.95
CA SER A 188 5.16 10.31 -18.51
C SER A 188 6.67 10.42 -18.29
N CYS A 189 7.16 9.86 -17.18
CA CYS A 189 8.58 9.76 -16.85
C CYS A 189 9.27 8.51 -17.44
N ASN A 190 8.58 7.70 -18.25
CA ASN A 190 9.08 6.44 -18.82
C ASN A 190 9.61 5.45 -17.77
N LEU A 191 9.01 5.44 -16.57
CA LEU A 191 9.38 4.55 -15.48
C LEU A 191 8.89 3.12 -15.74
N VAL A 192 7.75 2.99 -16.43
CA VAL A 192 7.08 1.69 -16.63
C VAL A 192 7.06 1.34 -18.11
N LYS A 193 7.33 0.06 -18.42
CA LYS A 193 7.22 -0.47 -19.79
C LYS A 193 5.83 -1.02 -20.01
N LEU A 194 5.00 -0.28 -20.74
CA LEU A 194 3.68 -0.77 -21.17
C LEU A 194 3.85 -1.82 -22.28
N ALA A 195 3.19 -2.96 -22.14
CA ALA A 195 3.13 -3.96 -23.20
C ALA A 195 2.37 -3.38 -24.41
N GLY A 196 3.09 -2.90 -25.42
CA GLY A 196 2.52 -2.29 -26.61
C GLY A 196 3.34 -1.18 -27.25
N SER A 197 4.36 -0.63 -26.56
CA SER A 197 5.23 0.41 -27.11
C SER A 197 6.32 -0.15 -28.02
N ASN A 198 5.96 -0.98 -29.00
CA ASN A 198 6.75 -1.09 -30.22
C ASN A 198 6.31 0.07 -31.12
N VAL A 199 6.88 1.25 -30.88
CA VAL A 199 6.86 2.32 -31.86
C VAL A 199 7.89 1.94 -32.93
N THR A 200 7.37 1.47 -34.06
CA THR A 200 8.09 1.44 -35.35
C THR A 200 8.45 2.84 -35.79
#